data_AF-A0A3D1SVL5-F1
#
_entry.id   AF-A0A3D1SVL5-F1
#
_cell.length_a   1.000
_cell.length_b   1.000
_cell.length_c   1.000
_cell.angle_alpha   90.00
_cell.angle_beta   90.00
_cell.angle_gamma   90.00
#
_symmetry.space_group_name_H-M   'P 1'
#
loop_
_entity.id
_entity.type
_entity.pdbx_description
1 polymer ?
#
loop_
_entity_poly.entity_id
_entity_poly.type
_entity_poly.pdbx_seq_one_letter_code
_entity_poly.pdbx_strand_id
1 'polypeptide(L)' 'MCAKTFGKDITKLEEMQEAVATYAARAAEKLREQDSLASCLTVFIKTNSFKKDLPQYANSFT' A
#
# COMPACT_ATOMS: atom_id res chain seq x y z
N MET A 1 1.43 -10.53 3.24
CA MET A 1 1.73 -9.08 3.15
C MET A 1 1.96 -8.71 1.69
N CYS A 2 1.35 -7.64 1.19
CA CYS A 2 1.55 -7.12 -0.17
C CYS A 2 2.01 -5.66 -0.08
N ALA A 3 3.12 -5.34 -0.73
CA ALA A 3 3.64 -3.98 -0.83
C ALA A 3 3.95 -3.67 -2.30
N LYS A 4 3.65 -2.45 -2.75
CA LYS A 4 4.01 -1.99 -4.09
C LYS A 4 4.89 -0.75 -4.02
N THR A 5 5.98 -0.79 -4.74
CA THR A 5 6.72 0.42 -5.11
C THR A 5 6.16 0.94 -6.41
N PHE A 6 5.88 2.24 -6.47
CA PHE A 6 5.44 2.89 -7.70
C PHE A 6 6.66 3.32 -8.51
N GLY A 7 6.63 3.12 -9.83
CA GLY A 7 7.73 3.54 -10.72
C GLY A 7 7.84 5.05 -10.91
N LYS A 8 6.78 5.78 -10.53
CA LYS A 8 6.72 7.24 -10.47
C LYS A 8 6.11 7.66 -9.14
N ASP A 9 6.41 8.87 -8.69
CA ASP A 9 5.80 9.43 -7.49
C ASP A 9 4.29 9.62 -7.73
N ILE A 10 3.46 9.09 -6.84
CA ILE A 10 2.02 9.31 -6.85
C ILE A 10 1.71 10.50 -5.96
N THR A 11 1.07 11.52 -6.53
CA THR A 11 0.70 12.75 -5.83
C THR A 11 -0.81 12.96 -5.75
N LYS A 12 -1.59 12.17 -6.51
CA LYS A 12 -3.05 12.25 -6.53
C LYS A 12 -3.67 11.22 -5.60
N LEU A 13 -4.71 11.64 -4.86
CA LEU A 13 -5.45 10.77 -3.95
C LEU A 13 -6.14 9.61 -4.69
N GLU A 14 -6.75 9.90 -5.84
CA GLU A 14 -7.45 8.91 -6.67
C GLU A 14 -6.51 7.75 -7.07
N GLU A 15 -5.33 8.08 -7.59
CA GLU A 15 -4.31 7.08 -7.95
C GLU A 15 -3.86 6.24 -6.73
N MET A 16 -3.80 6.84 -5.54
CA MET A 16 -3.51 6.09 -4.30
C MET A 16 -4.66 5.15 -3.93
N GLN A 17 -5.91 5.61 -4.03
CA GLN A 17 -7.10 4.81 -3.69
C GLN A 17 -7.21 3.59 -4.61
N GLU A 18 -7.03 3.77 -5.91
CA GLU A 18 -7.02 2.68 -6.89
C GLU A 18 -5.93 1.64 -6.56
N ALA A 19 -4.74 2.11 -6.21
CA ALA A 19 -3.65 1.23 -5.81
C ALA A 19 -4.04 0.43 -4.56
N VAL A 20 -4.48 1.08 -3.49
CA VAL A 20 -4.88 0.43 -2.23
C VAL A 20 -5.96 -0.62 -2.47
N ALA A 21 -7.02 -0.28 -3.21
CA ALA A 21 -8.10 -1.22 -3.55
C ALA A 21 -7.57 -2.45 -4.30
N THR A 22 -6.70 -2.25 -5.30
CA THR A 22 -6.09 -3.33 -6.07
C THR A 22 -5.25 -4.27 -5.18
N TYR A 23 -4.48 -3.73 -4.23
CA TYR A 23 -3.66 -4.54 -3.33
C TYR A 23 -4.48 -5.26 -2.27
N ALA A 24 -5.51 -4.60 -1.73
CA ALA A 24 -6.44 -5.23 -0.81
C ALA A 24 -7.15 -6.43 -1.46
N ALA A 25 -7.62 -6.28 -2.71
CA ALA A 25 -8.21 -7.37 -3.48
C ALA A 25 -7.25 -8.55 -3.66
N ARG A 26 -6.00 -8.29 -4.10
CA ARG A 26 -4.97 -9.34 -4.25
C ARG A 26 -4.60 -10.02 -2.94
N ALA A 27 -4.56 -9.28 -1.83
CA ALA A 27 -4.30 -9.86 -0.52
C ALA A 27 -5.46 -10.77 -0.10
N ALA A 28 -6.71 -10.34 -0.35
CA ALA A 28 -7.90 -11.13 -0.08
C ALA A 28 -7.99 -12.40 -0.95
N GLU A 29 -7.61 -12.33 -2.23
CA GLU A 29 -7.49 -13.51 -3.11
C GLU A 29 -6.55 -14.55 -2.52
N LYS A 30 -5.33 -14.15 -2.12
CA LYS A 30 -4.35 -15.05 -1.49
C LYS A 30 -4.84 -15.63 -0.17
N LEU A 31 -5.55 -14.86 0.65
CA LEU A 31 -6.11 -15.35 1.90
C LEU A 31 -7.17 -16.42 1.64
N ARG A 32 -8.04 -16.21 0.65
CA ARG A 32 -9.07 -17.18 0.26
C ARG A 32 -8.47 -18.45 -0.32
N GLU A 33 -7.43 -18.34 -1.16
CA GLU A 33 -6.69 -19.51 -1.66
C GLU A 33 -6.05 -20.34 -0.55
N GLN A 34 -5.76 -19.72 0.60
CA GLN A 34 -5.16 -20.35 1.77
C GLN A 34 -6.20 -20.75 2.83
N ASP A 35 -7.50 -20.64 2.54
CA ASP A 35 -8.61 -20.85 3.50
C ASP A 35 -8.41 -20.10 4.83
N SER A 36 -7.83 -18.90 4.76
CA SER A 36 -7.43 -18.10 5.92
C SER A 36 -8.30 -16.83 6.06
N LEU A 37 -8.35 -16.30 7.29
CA LEU A 37 -9.09 -15.10 7.64
C LEU A 37 -8.14 -14.03 8.19
N ALA A 38 -8.37 -12.78 7.81
CA ALA A 38 -7.68 -11.63 8.39
C ALA A 38 -8.59 -10.91 9.39
N SER A 39 -8.10 -10.68 10.61
CA SER A 39 -8.80 -9.89 11.63
C SER A 39 -8.54 -8.38 11.51
N CYS A 40 -7.54 -7.98 10.73
CA CYS A 40 -7.00 -6.63 10.73
C CYS A 40 -6.29 -6.31 9.41
N LEU A 41 -6.38 -5.06 8.94
CA LEU A 41 -5.75 -4.59 7.70
C LEU A 41 -4.96 -3.30 7.95
N THR A 42 -3.63 -3.38 7.87
CA THR A 42 -2.78 -2.19 7.97
C THR A 42 -2.38 -1.67 6.59
N VAL A 43 -2.64 -0.39 6.35
CA VAL A 43 -2.19 0.37 5.17
C VAL A 43 -1.07 1.31 5.60
N PHE A 44 0.04 1.29 4.87
CA PHE A 44 1.17 2.19 5.11
C PHE A 44 1.56 2.93 3.82
N ILE A 45 2.01 4.16 3.99
CA ILE A 45 2.47 5.04 2.92
C ILE A 45 3.83 5.58 3.32
N LYS A 46 4.77 5.58 2.38
CA LYS A 46 6.12 6.13 2.56
C LYS A 46 6.55 6.84 1.30
N THR A 47 7.15 8.02 1.44
CA THR A 47 7.81 8.73 0.34
C THR A 47 9.10 8.04 -0.07
N ASN A 48 9.61 8.42 -1.24
CA ASN A 48 10.86 7.88 -1.75
C ASN A 48 12.05 8.29 -0.86
N SER A 49 12.53 7.35 -0.06
CA SER A 49 13.67 7.55 0.86
C SER A 49 15.02 7.73 0.17
N PHE A 50 15.12 7.47 -1.14
CA PHE A 50 16.33 7.74 -1.91
C PHE A 50 16.44 9.22 -2.31
N LYS A 51 15.33 9.97 -2.31
CA LYS A 51 15.31 11.42 -2.59
C LYS A 51 15.53 12.21 -1.29
N LYS A 52 16.76 12.19 -0.77
CA LYS A 52 17.12 12.84 0.51
C LYS A 52 16.88 14.35 0.54
N ASP A 53 16.88 14.99 -0.63
CA ASP A 53 16.68 16.43 -0.79
C ASP A 53 15.20 16.86 -0.69
N LEU A 54 14.26 15.90 -0.64
CA LEU A 54 12.83 16.18 -0.52
C LEU A 54 12.31 15.80 0.88
N PRO A 55 11.26 16.52 1.36
CA PRO A 55 10.57 16.15 2.60
C PRO A 55 10.13 14.69 2.58
N GLN A 56 10.48 13.98 3.66
CA GLN A 56 10.11 12.58 3.82
C GLN A 56 8.83 12.47 4.65
N TYR A 57 7.91 11.64 4.20
CA TYR A 57 6.67 11.33 4.89
C TYR A 57 6.50 9.81 5.02
N ALA A 58 6.09 9.38 6.19
CA ALA A 58 5.73 7.99 6.47
C ALA A 58 4.54 7.99 7.43
N ASN A 59 3.50 7.22 7.09
CA ASN A 59 2.35 7.04 7.97
C ASN A 59 1.74 5.64 7.76
N SER A 60 1.07 5.12 8.77
CA SER A 60 0.37 3.84 8.72
C SER A 60 -0.91 3.90 9.54
N PHE A 61 -1.95 3.25 9.04
CA PHE A 61 -3.24 3.10 9.70
C PHE A 61 -3.69 1.65 9.65
N THR A 62 -4.36 1.19 10.71
CA THR A 62 -4.69 -0.21 10.97
C THR A 62 -6.18 -0.39 11.19
#